data_AF-A0A8J2ZX93-F1
#
_entry.id   AF-A0A8J2ZX93-F1
#
_cell.length_a   1.000
_cell.length_b   1.000
_cell.length_c   1.000
_cell.angle_alpha   90.00
_cell.angle_beta   90.00
_cell.angle_gamma   90.00
#
_symmetry.space_group_name_H-M   'P 1'
#
loop_
_entity.id
_entity.type
_entity.pdbx_description
1 polymer ?
#
loop_
_entity_poly.entity_id
_entity_poly.type
_entity_poly.pdbx_seq_one_letter_code
_entity_poly.pdbx_strand_id
1 'polypeptide(L)' 'MILKNLTYPFINSGGGSHKAEFMEKLSDDLLIESYFKARELQLSSDFITLIEHEIKRRSLDNVIQQLS' A
#
# COMPACT_ATOMS: atom_id res chain seq x y z
N MET A 1 10.65 -21.86 -8.08
CA MET A 1 9.31 -21.25 -7.98
C MET A 1 9.30 -20.36 -6.76
N ILE A 2 8.89 -19.12 -6.98
CA ILE A 2 9.40 -17.92 -6.32
C ILE A 2 9.09 -17.87 -4.82
N LEU A 3 10.07 -17.33 -4.10
CA LEU A 3 10.13 -17.01 -2.67
C LEU A 3 8.76 -16.66 -2.07
N LYS A 4 8.12 -17.64 -1.43
CA LYS A 4 7.03 -17.44 -0.46
C LYS A 4 7.59 -16.96 0.90
N ASN A 5 8.38 -15.89 0.92
CA ASN A 5 9.02 -15.38 2.14
C ASN A 5 8.99 -13.85 2.22
N LEU A 6 7.80 -13.27 2.10
CA LEU A 6 7.52 -11.91 2.56
C LEU A 6 6.22 -11.92 3.38
N THR A 7 6.21 -12.71 4.44
CA THR A 7 5.26 -12.49 5.54
C THR A 7 5.76 -11.25 6.28
N TYR A 8 5.14 -10.10 6.01
CA TYR A 8 5.45 -8.84 6.67
C TYR A 8 5.01 -8.92 8.14
N PRO A 9 5.93 -8.87 9.13
CA PRO A 9 5.57 -9.05 10.52
C PRO A 9 5.25 -7.70 11.15
N PHE A 10 3.98 -7.31 11.15
CA PHE A 10 3.41 -6.38 12.15
C PHE A 10 1.88 -6.55 12.16
N ILE A 11 1.37 -7.51 12.94
CA ILE A 11 0.64 -7.29 14.22
C ILE A 11 0.16 -8.64 14.76
N ASN A 12 0.70 -9.02 15.92
CA ASN A 12 0.15 -10.07 16.75
C ASN A 12 -0.90 -9.41 17.66
N SER A 13 -2.17 -9.47 17.28
CA SER A 13 -3.40 -9.41 18.11
C SER A 13 -4.59 -9.11 17.18
N GLY A 14 -5.55 -10.04 17.10
CA GLY A 14 -6.56 -10.15 16.05
C GLY A 14 -7.33 -8.88 15.71
N GLY A 15 -7.47 -8.59 14.40
CA GLY A 15 -8.43 -7.60 13.88
C GLY A 15 -8.07 -6.83 12.60
N GLY A 16 -6.85 -6.96 12.04
CA GLY A 16 -6.36 -6.05 10.98
C GLY A 16 -6.25 -6.61 9.55
N SER A 17 -6.58 -7.88 9.29
CA SER A 17 -6.20 -8.59 8.06
C SER A 17 -6.84 -8.05 6.76
N HIS A 18 -8.04 -7.47 6.83
CA HIS A 18 -8.84 -7.17 5.63
C HIS A 18 -8.38 -5.94 4.84
N LYS A 19 -7.63 -5.00 5.46
CA LYS A 19 -7.21 -3.77 4.78
C LYS A 19 -6.03 -3.97 3.83
N ALA A 20 -5.10 -4.85 4.18
CA ALA A 20 -3.95 -5.17 3.33
C ALA A 20 -4.38 -5.95 2.08
N GLU A 21 -5.27 -6.94 2.24
CA GLU A 21 -5.86 -7.70 1.12
C GLU A 21 -6.63 -6.82 0.12
N PHE A 22 -7.15 -5.68 0.57
CA PHE A 22 -7.83 -4.73 -0.32
C PHE A 22 -6.83 -4.04 -1.25
N MET A 23 -5.70 -3.57 -0.71
CA MET A 23 -4.68 -2.86 -1.50
C MET A 23 -3.97 -3.76 -2.50
N GLU A 24 -3.80 -5.05 -2.17
CA GLU A 24 -3.26 -6.06 -3.10
C GLU A 24 -4.13 -6.27 -4.34
N LYS A 25 -5.43 -6.01 -4.26
CA LYS A 25 -6.38 -6.21 -5.36
C LYS A 25 -6.54 -5.00 -6.27
N LEU A 26 -6.03 -3.83 -5.88
CA LEU A 26 -6.06 -2.63 -6.72
C LEU A 26 -5.11 -2.78 -7.90
N SER A 27 -5.45 -2.22 -9.07
CA SER A 27 -4.50 -2.02 -10.16
C SER A 27 -3.48 -0.96 -9.78
N ASP A 28 -2.35 -0.92 -10.48
CA ASP A 28 -1.27 0.05 -10.21
C ASP A 28 -1.77 1.49 -10.35
N ASP A 29 -2.55 1.79 -11.41
CA ASP A 29 -3.14 3.12 -11.63
C ASP A 29 -4.07 3.55 -10.48
N LEU A 30 -4.96 2.65 -10.04
CA LEU A 30 -5.93 2.94 -8.99
C LEU A 30 -5.27 3.05 -7.61
N LEU A 31 -4.20 2.28 -7.36
CA LEU A 31 -3.40 2.37 -6.15
C LEU A 31 -2.69 3.74 -6.06
N ILE A 32 -2.09 4.18 -7.16
CA ILE A 32 -1.42 5.49 -7.26
C ILE A 32 -2.44 6.62 -7.10
N GLU A 33 -3.58 6.55 -7.79
CA GLU A 33 -4.66 7.55 -7.63
C GLU A 33 -5.14 7.61 -6.17
N SER A 34 -5.35 6.45 -5.54
CA SER A 34 -5.77 6.34 -4.15
C SER A 34 -4.74 6.96 -3.19
N TYR A 35 -3.44 6.82 -3.46
CA TYR A 35 -2.38 7.46 -2.68
C TYR A 35 -2.48 8.98 -2.71
N PHE A 36 -2.59 9.57 -3.90
CA PHE A 36 -2.69 11.02 -4.04
C PHE A 36 -3.99 11.55 -3.43
N LYS A 37 -5.12 10.87 -3.62
CA LYS A 37 -6.39 11.24 -2.99
C LYS A 37 -6.35 11.12 -1.47
N ALA A 38 -5.71 10.08 -0.93
CA ALA A 38 -5.56 9.94 0.52
C ALA A 38 -4.74 11.10 1.13
N ARG A 39 -3.71 11.59 0.42
CA ARG A 39 -2.92 12.75 0.85
C ARG A 39 -3.67 14.07 0.69
N GLU A 40 -4.38 14.25 -0.42
CA GLU A 40 -5.21 15.45 -0.68
C GLU A 40 -6.30 15.61 0.39
N LEU A 41 -6.95 14.51 0.75
CA LEU A 41 -8.01 14.48 1.77
C LEU A 41 -7.48 14.41 3.21
N GLN A 42 -6.15 14.39 3.41
CA GLN A 42 -5.50 14.28 4.71
C GLN A 42 -6.05 13.11 5.54
N LEU A 43 -6.19 11.93 4.91
CA LEU A 43 -6.62 10.72 5.59
C LEU A 43 -5.60 10.28 6.64
N SER A 44 -5.98 9.34 7.51
CA SER A 44 -5.14 8.90 8.60
C SER A 44 -3.77 8.42 8.12
N SER A 45 -2.72 8.75 8.88
CA SER A 45 -1.34 8.33 8.59
C SER A 45 -1.25 6.82 8.36
N ASP A 46 -1.94 6.03 9.18
CA ASP A 46 -1.96 4.57 9.07
C ASP A 46 -2.49 4.09 7.71
N PHE A 47 -3.46 4.81 7.14
CA PHE A 47 -4.02 4.45 5.84
C PHE A 47 -3.07 4.82 4.70
N ILE A 48 -2.44 5.99 4.78
CA ILE A 48 -1.43 6.42 3.80
C ILE A 48 -0.23 5.48 3.83
N THR A 49 0.26 5.11 5.02
CA THR A 49 1.37 4.17 5.19
C THR A 49 1.05 2.78 4.62
N LEU A 50 -0.19 2.30 4.73
CA LEU A 50 -0.61 1.05 4.09
C LEU A 50 -0.46 1.12 2.56
N ILE A 51 -0.84 2.24 1.95
CA ILE A 51 -0.72 2.44 0.50
C ILE A 51 0.75 2.57 0.10
N GLU A 52 1.56 3.31 0.86
CA GLU A 52 3.01 3.45 0.63
C GLU A 52 3.76 2.11 0.70
N HIS A 53 3.40 1.25 1.64
CA HIS A 53 3.95 -0.09 1.70
C HIS A 53 3.61 -0.92 0.46
N GLU A 54 2.37 -0.83 -0.04
CA GLU A 54 1.96 -1.56 -1.24
C GLU A 54 2.66 -1.01 -2.51
N ILE A 55 2.78 0.32 -2.63
CA ILE A 55 3.56 0.96 -3.70
C ILE A 55 5.00 0.42 -3.71
N LYS A 56 5.64 0.41 -2.55
CA LYS A 56 7.01 -0.10 -2.40
C LYS A 56 7.10 -1.59 -2.72
N ARG A 57 6.11 -2.38 -2.29
CA ARG A 57 6.03 -3.82 -2.59
C ARG A 57 5.97 -4.09 -4.10
N ARG A 58 5.25 -3.23 -4.85
CA ARG A 58 5.14 -3.30 -6.31
C ARG A 58 6.27 -2.59 -7.06
N SER A 59 7.20 -1.96 -6.35
CA SER A 59 8.29 -1.16 -6.94
C SER A 59 7.79 0.03 -7.79
N LEU A 60 6.68 0.64 -7.39
CA LEU A 60 6.06 1.79 -8.05
C LEU A 60 6.56 3.14 -7.52
N ASP A 61 7.50 3.13 -6.57
CA ASP A 61 8.14 4.30 -5.97
C ASP A 61 8.77 5.24 -7.01
N ASN A 62 9.30 4.71 -8.10
CA ASN A 62 9.84 5.52 -9.20
C ASN A 62 8.74 6.27 -9.98
N VAL A 63 7.56 5.67 -10.12
CA VAL A 63 6.42 6.27 -10.83
C VAL A 63 5.89 7.46 -10.04
N ILE A 64 5.77 7.32 -8.72
CA ILE A 64 5.30 8.40 -7.86
C ILE A 64 6.27 9.58 -7.82
N GLN A 65 7.58 9.31 -7.81
CA GLN A 65 8.61 10.37 -7.87
C GLN A 65 8.59 11.15 -9.19
N GLN A 66 8.17 10.53 -10.29
CA GLN A 66 8.02 11.23 -11.57
C GLN A 66 6.77 12.10 -11.65
N LEU A 67 5.79 11.87 -10.76
CA LEU A 67 4.50 12.57 -10.73
C LEU A 67 4.42 13.66 -9.66
N SER A 68 5.41 13.76 -8.75
CA SER A 68 5.50 14.77 -7.68
C SER A 68 6.26 16.01 -8.09
#